data_AF-A2ER95-F1
#
_entry.id   AF-A2ER95-F1
#
_cell.length_a   1.000
_cell.length_b   1.000
_cell.length_c   1.000
_cell.angle_alpha   90.00
_cell.angle_beta   90.00
_cell.angle_gamma   90.00
#
_symmetry.space_group_name_H-M   'P 1'
#
loop_
_entity.id
_entity.type
_entity.pdbx_description
1 polymer ?
#
loop_
_entity_poly.entity_id
_entity_poly.type
_entity_poly.pdbx_seq_one_letter_code
_entity_poly.pdbx_strand_id
1 'polypeptide(L)'
;MANTATILKFEDVQPFVPSLDEIESDFARNYAKDRILKNYQNYVKQINNNYNDLIGVWPEAQPINLFFGLIDSADIAQLKENLANNYQYKEKILAETEKKLQEIGRLDNSSSNSTLLLQEDQQIDDIISGWAPETREKFISLYTDFWNDVSNEEFARKVGYSVDICKKLVERLSKDGELNKEKPKKIDKKESKYVKISPITGITFIRNGKKYRIGKGLTDPNDNPLNPLHGVPDPLTEKEMCFPMICPQFYVLDRSTWAKMISEKHEHPYLRTHMGTKRDLIPLTIDNFNEYKDKIRNIDLEKYGLK
;
A
#
# COMPACT_ATOMS: atom_id res chain seq x y z
N MET A 1 14.32 -0.72 40.97
CA MET A 1 14.44 0.46 40.09
C MET A 1 13.57 0.19 38.88
N ALA A 2 12.59 1.04 38.58
CA ALA A 2 11.76 0.85 37.39
C ALA A 2 12.62 1.13 36.16
N ASN A 3 12.99 0.08 35.42
CA ASN A 3 13.59 0.24 34.09
C ASN A 3 12.55 0.98 33.25
N THR A 4 12.78 2.28 33.00
CA THR A 4 12.02 3.04 32.02
C THR A 4 12.19 2.34 30.68
N ALA A 5 11.11 1.71 30.20
CA ALA A 5 11.12 1.02 28.92
C ALA A 5 11.60 2.01 27.85
N THR A 6 12.79 1.77 27.30
CA THR A 6 13.31 2.57 26.20
C THR A 6 12.43 2.30 25.00
N ILE A 7 11.58 3.27 24.67
CA ILE A 7 10.66 3.20 23.52
C ILE A 7 11.52 3.27 22.26
N LEU A 8 11.46 2.22 21.42
CA LEU A 8 12.05 2.26 20.08
C LEU A 8 11.30 3.29 19.26
N LYS A 9 12.02 4.29 18.73
CA LYS A 9 11.42 5.30 17.88
C LYS A 9 11.60 4.93 16.42
N PHE A 10 10.80 5.56 15.55
CA PHE A 10 10.89 5.28 14.13
C PHE A 10 12.20 5.83 13.52
N GLU A 11 12.67 6.94 14.05
CA GLU A 11 13.92 7.59 13.66
C GLU A 11 15.13 6.68 13.89
N ASP A 12 15.07 5.82 14.92
CA ASP A 12 16.13 4.85 15.24
C ASP A 12 16.26 3.76 14.16
N VAL A 13 15.19 3.48 13.40
CA VAL A 13 15.18 2.42 12.38
C VAL A 13 15.22 2.94 10.94
N GLN A 14 14.96 4.23 10.74
CA GLN A 14 14.92 4.88 9.42
C GLN A 14 16.23 4.74 8.62
N PRO A 15 17.43 4.81 9.25
CA PRO A 15 18.70 4.62 8.53
C PRO A 15 18.87 3.24 7.89
N PHE A 16 18.10 2.23 8.30
CA PHE A 16 18.20 0.87 7.77
C PHE A 16 17.28 0.61 6.58
N VAL A 17 16.51 1.61 6.13
CA VAL A 17 15.68 1.48 4.93
C VAL A 17 16.61 1.25 3.73
N PRO A 18 16.43 0.14 2.97
CA PRO A 18 17.30 -0.17 1.85
C PRO A 18 17.22 0.94 0.79
N SER A 19 18.37 1.23 0.17
CA SER A 19 18.36 2.05 -1.05
C SER A 19 17.55 1.35 -2.13
N LEU A 20 16.80 2.14 -2.89
CA LEU A 20 15.97 1.69 -4.01
C LEU A 20 16.43 2.32 -5.34
N ASP A 21 17.69 2.75 -5.41
CA ASP A 21 18.24 3.45 -6.57
C ASP A 21 18.24 2.59 -7.85
N GLU A 22 18.22 1.27 -7.69
CA GLU A 22 18.11 0.29 -8.79
C GLU A 22 16.74 0.32 -9.49
N ILE A 23 15.70 0.88 -8.86
CA ILE A 23 14.36 0.97 -9.46
C ILE A 23 14.32 2.19 -10.37
N GLU A 24 14.39 2.00 -11.69
CA GLU A 24 14.42 3.08 -12.68
C GLU A 24 13.19 4.00 -12.63
N SER A 25 11.99 3.44 -12.40
CA SER A 25 10.75 4.21 -12.36
C SER A 25 10.58 4.95 -11.04
N ASP A 26 10.55 6.29 -11.09
CA ASP A 26 10.32 7.14 -9.90
C ASP A 26 9.02 6.78 -9.17
N PHE A 27 7.95 6.48 -9.93
CA PHE A 27 6.68 6.06 -9.33
C PHE A 27 6.82 4.75 -8.56
N ALA A 28 7.46 3.74 -9.16
CA ALA A 28 7.66 2.45 -8.50
C ALA A 28 8.60 2.58 -7.29
N ARG A 29 9.63 3.41 -7.39
CA ARG A 29 10.59 3.70 -6.32
C ARG A 29 9.89 4.35 -5.12
N ASN A 30 9.08 5.39 -5.36
CA ASN A 30 8.32 6.08 -4.32
C ASN A 30 7.29 5.14 -3.67
N TYR A 31 6.57 4.36 -4.47
CA TYR A 31 5.62 3.38 -3.94
C TYR A 31 6.29 2.33 -3.04
N ALA A 32 7.43 1.80 -3.48
CA ALA A 32 8.20 0.82 -2.71
C ALA A 32 8.74 1.45 -1.41
N LYS A 33 9.27 2.67 -1.47
CA LYS A 33 9.74 3.43 -0.30
C LYS A 33 8.63 3.61 0.73
N ASP A 34 7.45 4.08 0.31
CA ASP A 34 6.30 4.29 1.20
C ASP A 34 5.84 2.99 1.85
N ARG A 35 5.84 1.88 1.09
CA ARG A 35 5.48 0.55 1.62
C ARG A 35 6.47 0.06 2.66
N ILE A 36 7.76 0.21 2.41
CA ILE A 36 8.82 -0.20 3.34
C ILE A 36 8.73 0.63 4.62
N LEU A 37 8.64 1.96 4.51
CA LEU A 37 8.49 2.86 5.66
C LEU A 37 7.27 2.49 6.51
N LYS A 38 6.13 2.25 5.88
CA LYS A 38 4.91 1.84 6.57
C LYS A 38 5.07 0.50 7.29
N ASN A 39 5.78 -0.46 6.69
CA ASN A 39 6.06 -1.74 7.34
C ASN A 39 6.99 -1.56 8.54
N TYR A 40 8.03 -0.74 8.42
CA TYR A 40 8.96 -0.44 9.51
C TYR A 40 8.25 0.24 10.69
N GLN A 41 7.36 1.21 10.42
CA GLN A 41 6.50 1.81 11.44
C GLN A 41 5.63 0.76 12.16
N ASN A 42 5.06 -0.19 11.41
CA ASN A 42 4.27 -1.27 11.99
C ASN A 42 5.13 -2.20 12.85
N TYR A 43 6.37 -2.49 12.46
CA TYR A 43 7.29 -3.29 13.27
C TYR A 43 7.68 -2.58 14.56
N VAL A 44 8.05 -1.29 14.50
CA VAL A 44 8.33 -0.48 15.69
C VAL A 44 7.14 -0.49 16.65
N LYS A 45 5.93 -0.29 16.13
CA LYS A 45 4.70 -0.36 16.93
C LYS A 45 4.51 -1.74 17.57
N GLN A 46 4.74 -2.82 16.83
CA GLN A 46 4.61 -4.20 17.34
C GLN A 46 5.65 -4.50 18.42
N ILE A 47 6.90 -4.08 18.25
CA ILE A 47 7.95 -4.23 19.26
C ILE A 47 7.59 -3.47 20.52
N ASN A 48 7.22 -2.18 20.41
CA ASN A 48 6.85 -1.37 21.58
C ASN A 48 5.64 -1.95 22.32
N ASN A 49 4.63 -2.44 21.60
CA ASN A 49 3.45 -3.06 22.20
C ASN A 49 3.74 -4.38 22.93
N ASN A 50 4.81 -5.10 22.54
CA ASN A 50 5.16 -6.41 23.09
C ASN A 50 6.50 -6.39 23.84
N TYR A 51 7.03 -5.20 24.16
CA TYR A 51 8.40 -5.04 24.62
C TYR A 51 8.67 -5.80 25.92
N ASN A 52 7.78 -5.67 26.91
CA ASN A 52 7.93 -6.35 28.21
C ASN A 52 7.96 -7.88 28.07
N ASP A 53 7.12 -8.44 27.20
CA ASP A 53 7.09 -9.88 26.96
C ASP A 53 8.38 -10.36 26.27
N LEU A 54 8.85 -9.60 25.28
CA LEU A 54 10.05 -9.94 24.51
C LEU A 54 11.31 -9.88 25.38
N ILE A 55 11.42 -8.84 26.23
CA ILE A 55 12.50 -8.73 27.22
C ILE A 55 12.41 -9.82 28.27
N GLY A 56 11.22 -10.31 28.62
CA GLY A 56 11.07 -11.49 29.47
C GLY A 56 11.73 -12.75 28.91
N VAL A 57 11.77 -12.90 27.57
CA VAL A 57 12.42 -14.03 26.89
C VAL A 57 13.91 -13.75 26.61
N TRP A 58 14.26 -12.49 26.30
CA TRP A 58 15.63 -12.08 26.04
C TRP A 58 15.97 -10.77 26.79
N PRO A 59 16.36 -10.86 28.08
CA PRO A 59 16.55 -9.69 28.94
C PRO A 59 17.65 -8.71 28.50
N GLU A 60 18.64 -9.22 27.76
CA GLU A 60 19.81 -8.46 27.30
C GLU A 60 19.57 -7.74 25.97
N ALA A 61 18.45 -8.02 25.29
CA ALA A 61 18.15 -7.45 23.97
C ALA A 61 17.96 -5.93 24.05
N GLN A 62 18.60 -5.20 23.14
CA GLN A 62 18.21 -3.81 22.89
C GLN A 62 16.96 -3.77 22.01
N PRO A 63 16.14 -2.71 22.07
CA PRO A 63 14.94 -2.60 21.23
C PRO A 63 15.22 -2.78 19.72
N ILE A 64 16.39 -2.32 19.26
CA ILE A 64 16.81 -2.48 17.87
C ILE A 64 17.10 -3.95 17.48
N ASN A 65 17.61 -4.77 18.41
CA ASN A 65 17.81 -6.20 18.15
C ASN A 65 16.46 -6.90 17.95
N LEU A 66 15.47 -6.55 18.78
CA LEU A 66 14.13 -7.11 18.67
C LEU A 66 13.47 -6.71 17.34
N PHE A 67 13.72 -5.50 16.85
CA PHE A 67 13.28 -5.04 15.53
C PHE A 67 13.84 -5.89 14.40
N PHE A 68 15.16 -6.13 14.36
CA PHE A 68 15.76 -7.01 13.35
C PHE A 68 15.28 -8.45 13.47
N GLY A 69 15.11 -8.94 14.70
CA GLY A 69 14.49 -10.24 14.94
C GLY A 69 13.08 -10.34 14.37
N LEU A 70 12.28 -9.27 14.47
CA LEU A 70 10.93 -9.24 13.89
C LEU A 70 10.95 -9.16 12.36
N ILE A 71 11.97 -8.55 11.75
CA ILE A 71 12.13 -8.54 10.28
C ILE A 71 12.43 -9.95 9.76
N ASP A 72 13.28 -10.71 10.48
CA ASP A 72 13.65 -12.09 10.12
C ASP A 72 12.57 -13.12 10.50
N SER A 73 11.56 -12.70 11.28
CA SER A 73 10.39 -13.50 11.66
C SER A 73 9.13 -13.08 10.89
N ALA A 74 8.15 -13.97 10.75
CA ALA A 74 6.86 -13.61 10.14
C ALA A 74 5.99 -12.74 11.07
N ASP A 75 6.05 -12.99 12.37
CA ASP A 75 5.27 -12.28 13.40
C ASP A 75 5.91 -12.34 14.79
N ILE A 76 5.27 -11.71 15.78
CA ILE A 76 5.72 -11.66 17.18
C ILE A 76 5.72 -13.05 17.86
N ALA A 77 4.82 -13.95 17.50
CA ALA A 77 4.75 -15.28 18.11
C ALA A 77 5.95 -16.12 17.69
N GLN A 78 6.25 -16.11 16.39
CA GLN A 78 7.44 -16.78 15.85
C GLN A 78 8.73 -16.14 16.38
N LEU A 79 8.78 -14.81 16.50
CA LEU A 79 9.91 -14.13 17.13
C LEU A 79 10.14 -14.62 18.56
N LYS A 80 9.09 -14.68 19.39
CA LYS A 80 9.18 -15.16 20.78
C LYS A 80 9.67 -16.62 20.83
N GLU A 81 9.14 -17.48 19.96
CA GLU A 81 9.55 -18.89 19.88
C GLU A 81 11.02 -19.04 19.50
N ASN A 82 11.46 -18.32 18.45
CA ASN A 82 12.85 -18.34 18.00
C ASN A 82 13.80 -17.81 19.09
N LEU A 83 13.43 -16.73 19.80
CA LEU A 83 14.21 -16.19 20.91
C LEU A 83 14.25 -17.13 22.12
N ALA A 84 13.20 -17.89 22.39
CA ALA A 84 13.18 -18.83 23.51
C ALA A 84 14.03 -20.07 23.24
N ASN A 85 13.94 -20.61 22.01
CA ASN A 85 14.42 -21.96 21.72
C ASN A 85 15.74 -22.01 20.94
N ASN A 86 16.17 -20.90 20.32
CA ASN A 86 17.32 -20.91 19.41
C ASN A 86 18.39 -19.89 19.82
N TYR A 87 19.46 -20.37 20.47
CA TYR A 87 20.60 -19.53 20.83
C TYR A 87 21.31 -18.95 19.61
N GLN A 88 21.49 -19.73 18.54
CA GLN A 88 22.14 -19.27 17.31
C GLN A 88 21.36 -18.15 16.63
N TYR A 89 20.03 -18.11 16.81
CA TYR A 89 19.19 -17.04 16.31
C TYR A 89 19.50 -15.68 16.98
N LYS A 90 19.76 -15.67 18.30
CA LYS A 90 20.18 -14.46 19.02
C LYS A 90 21.51 -13.93 18.51
N GLU A 91 22.50 -14.82 18.36
CA GLU A 91 23.81 -14.50 17.79
C GLU A 91 23.69 -13.93 16.37
N LYS A 92 22.85 -14.55 15.53
CA LYS A 92 22.56 -14.06 14.18
C LYS A 92 22.01 -12.62 14.22
N ILE A 93 21.02 -12.34 15.07
CA ILE A 93 20.43 -11.00 15.21
C ILE A 93 21.48 -9.99 15.68
N LEU A 94 22.29 -10.33 16.69
CA LEU A 94 23.35 -9.45 17.19
C LEU A 94 24.35 -9.10 16.08
N ALA A 95 24.83 -10.12 15.36
CA ALA A 95 25.75 -9.94 14.25
C ALA A 95 25.16 -9.09 13.11
N GLU A 96 23.88 -9.30 12.77
CA GLU A 96 23.18 -8.52 11.76
C GLU A 96 22.97 -7.07 12.18
N THR A 97 22.58 -6.85 13.44
CA THR A 97 22.43 -5.51 14.02
C THR A 97 23.76 -4.75 13.99
N GLU A 98 24.84 -5.40 14.43
CA GLU A 98 26.17 -4.80 14.45
C GLU A 98 26.65 -4.47 13.02
N LYS A 99 26.51 -5.40 12.08
CA LYS A 99 26.83 -5.16 10.67
C LYS A 99 26.10 -3.94 10.12
N LYS A 100 24.79 -3.84 10.39
CA LYS A 100 23.94 -2.73 9.94
C LYS A 100 24.33 -1.39 10.57
N LEU A 101 24.67 -1.39 11.86
CA LEU A 101 25.18 -0.19 12.54
C LEU A 101 26.54 0.25 11.99
N GLN A 102 27.43 -0.70 11.68
CA GLN A 102 28.72 -0.41 11.05
C GLN A 102 28.55 0.15 9.62
N GLU A 103 27.58 -0.35 8.84
CA GLU A 103 27.25 0.18 7.50
C GLU A 103 26.87 1.67 7.58
N ILE A 104 26.07 2.06 8.58
CA ILE A 104 25.70 3.47 8.81
C ILE A 104 26.91 4.30 9.26
N GLY A 105 27.67 3.82 10.24
CA GLY A 105 28.85 4.56 10.73
C GLY A 105 29.97 4.70 9.69
N ARG A 106 30.04 3.80 8.70
CA ARG A 106 30.95 3.94 7.55
C ARG A 106 30.45 4.98 6.55
N LEU A 107 29.14 5.07 6.34
CA LEU A 107 28.55 6.14 5.53
C LEU A 107 28.83 7.50 6.15
N ASP A 108 28.81 7.64 7.48
CA ASP A 108 29.14 8.90 8.15
C ASP A 108 30.64 9.26 8.09
N ASN A 109 31.54 8.29 7.88
CA ASN A 109 32.98 8.54 7.74
C ASN A 109 33.44 8.72 6.28
N SER A 110 32.65 8.29 5.27
CA SER A 110 32.89 8.60 3.86
C SER A 110 32.00 9.73 3.33
N SER A 111 31.05 10.18 4.13
CA SER A 111 30.15 11.29 3.84
C SER A 111 30.16 12.21 5.05
N SER A 112 30.98 13.25 4.97
CA SER A 112 30.96 14.40 5.88
C SER A 112 29.62 15.15 5.76
N ASN A 113 28.52 14.52 6.18
CA ASN A 113 27.17 15.10 6.14
C ASN A 113 26.51 15.12 7.54
N SER A 114 27.31 15.11 8.60
CA SER A 114 26.86 15.59 9.93
C SER A 114 26.90 17.13 10.05
N THR A 115 27.44 17.83 9.03
CA THR A 115 27.34 19.29 8.88
C THR A 115 26.00 19.74 8.25
N LEU A 116 25.17 18.80 7.78
CA LEU A 116 24.08 19.10 6.85
C LEU A 116 22.81 19.66 7.51
N LEU A 117 22.60 19.45 8.81
CA LEU A 117 21.49 20.08 9.54
C LEU A 117 21.71 21.58 9.81
N LEU A 118 22.96 22.03 9.88
CA LEU A 118 23.29 23.47 10.00
C LEU A 118 23.40 24.16 8.64
N GLN A 119 23.75 23.42 7.58
CA GLN A 119 23.82 23.96 6.21
C GLN A 119 22.43 24.16 5.58
N GLU A 120 21.45 23.33 5.91
CA GLU A 120 20.09 23.50 5.38
C GLU A 120 19.38 24.73 5.99
N ASP A 121 19.59 25.03 7.27
CA ASP A 121 19.02 26.25 7.89
C ASP A 121 19.68 27.51 7.33
N GLN A 122 21.00 27.50 7.10
CA GLN A 122 21.71 28.58 6.40
C GLN A 122 21.19 28.78 4.97
N GLN A 123 20.91 27.69 4.24
CA GLN A 123 20.36 27.77 2.89
C GLN A 123 18.96 28.40 2.87
N ILE A 124 18.13 28.14 3.88
CA ILE A 124 16.80 28.77 3.99
C ILE A 124 16.92 30.26 4.33
N ASP A 125 17.80 30.61 5.27
CA ASP A 125 18.04 32.02 5.63
C ASP A 125 18.63 32.82 4.45
N ASP A 126 19.49 32.21 3.62
CA ASP A 126 20.02 32.81 2.39
C ASP A 126 18.91 33.02 1.34
N ILE A 127 18.01 32.05 1.18
CA ILE A 127 16.85 32.17 0.27
C ILE A 127 15.94 33.31 0.73
N ILE A 128 15.63 33.39 2.03
CA ILE A 128 14.77 34.45 2.58
C ILE A 128 15.44 35.81 2.47
N SER A 129 16.75 35.89 2.74
CA SER A 129 17.52 37.13 2.65
C SER A 129 17.66 37.61 1.21
N GLY A 130 17.66 36.69 0.23
CA GLY A 130 17.68 36.99 -1.20
C GLY A 130 16.31 37.34 -1.80
N TRP A 131 15.22 37.23 -1.03
CA TRP A 131 13.89 37.60 -1.53
C TRP A 131 13.73 39.10 -1.67
N ALA A 132 13.37 39.54 -2.88
CA ALA A 132 12.79 40.86 -3.05
C ALA A 132 11.46 40.96 -2.28
N PRO A 133 11.10 42.12 -1.72
CA PRO A 133 9.87 42.31 -0.94
C PRO A 133 8.61 41.77 -1.64
N GLU A 134 8.53 41.94 -2.96
CA GLU A 134 7.41 41.49 -3.79
C GLU A 134 7.32 39.96 -3.87
N THR A 135 8.46 39.27 -3.83
CA THR A 135 8.52 37.80 -3.86
C THR A 135 8.06 37.22 -2.54
N ARG A 136 8.44 37.86 -1.43
CA ARG A 136 8.02 37.50 -0.07
C ARG A 136 6.51 37.69 0.10
N GLU A 137 5.96 38.83 -0.31
CA GLU A 137 4.52 39.09 -0.27
C GLU A 137 3.73 38.13 -1.18
N LYS A 138 4.27 37.81 -2.36
CA LYS A 138 3.67 36.82 -3.26
C LYS A 138 3.67 35.41 -2.64
N PHE A 139 4.72 35.01 -1.94
CA PHE A 139 4.77 33.73 -1.23
C PHE A 139 3.70 33.68 -0.13
N ILE A 140 3.61 34.73 0.70
CA ILE A 140 2.67 34.81 1.82
C ILE A 140 1.21 34.85 1.31
N SER A 141 0.92 35.59 0.25
CA SER A 141 -0.43 35.65 -0.34
C SER A 141 -0.84 34.30 -0.93
N LEU A 142 0.04 33.67 -1.72
CA LEU A 142 -0.20 32.32 -2.23
C LEU A 142 -0.39 31.32 -1.10
N TYR A 143 0.39 31.40 -0.02
CA TYR A 143 0.23 30.47 1.09
C TYR A 143 -1.10 30.66 1.84
N THR A 144 -1.51 31.91 2.05
CA THR A 144 -2.77 32.26 2.71
C THR A 144 -3.99 31.81 1.89
N ASP A 145 -3.93 31.96 0.57
CA ASP A 145 -4.98 31.51 -0.35
C ASP A 145 -5.07 29.97 -0.41
N PHE A 146 -3.95 29.27 -0.24
CA PHE A 146 -3.84 27.81 -0.41
C PHE A 146 -4.14 27.02 0.86
N TRP A 147 -4.20 27.68 2.03
CA TRP A 147 -4.37 27.05 3.34
C TRP A 147 -5.61 26.13 3.44
N ASN A 148 -6.59 26.26 2.55
CA ASN A 148 -7.89 25.61 2.69
C ASN A 148 -8.20 24.44 1.75
N ASP A 149 -7.39 24.06 0.73
CA ASP A 149 -7.80 22.93 -0.14
C ASP A 149 -6.77 22.30 -1.09
N VAL A 150 -5.54 22.81 -1.17
CA VAL A 150 -4.61 22.37 -2.23
C VAL A 150 -3.48 21.53 -1.66
N SER A 151 -3.05 20.51 -2.41
CA SER A 151 -1.94 19.65 -2.02
C SER A 151 -0.62 20.44 -2.00
N ASN A 152 0.28 20.09 -1.07
CA ASN A 152 1.56 20.80 -0.88
C ASN A 152 2.41 20.82 -2.17
N GLU A 153 2.20 19.83 -3.05
CA GLU A 153 2.88 19.69 -4.34
C GLU A 153 2.45 20.78 -5.34
N GLU A 154 1.16 21.13 -5.37
CA GLU A 154 0.68 22.17 -6.27
C GLU A 154 1.07 23.57 -5.79
N PHE A 155 1.12 23.79 -4.47
CA PHE A 155 1.72 24.99 -3.89
C PHE A 155 3.20 25.12 -4.27
N ALA A 156 3.99 24.07 -4.02
CA ALA A 156 5.42 24.03 -4.34
C ALA A 156 5.69 24.33 -5.83
N ARG A 157 4.89 23.76 -6.73
CA ARG A 157 4.96 24.02 -8.18
C ARG A 157 4.67 25.47 -8.55
N LYS A 158 3.72 26.13 -7.89
CA LYS A 158 3.38 27.55 -8.18
C LYS A 158 4.43 28.51 -7.67
N VAL A 159 5.07 28.18 -6.56
CA VAL A 159 6.13 29.01 -5.97
C VAL A 159 7.49 28.72 -6.63
N GLY A 160 7.67 27.54 -7.22
CA GLY A 160 8.90 27.15 -7.90
C GLY A 160 9.97 26.57 -6.96
N TYR A 161 9.57 26.11 -5.77
CA TYR A 161 10.45 25.44 -4.81
C TYR A 161 10.05 23.98 -4.62
N SER A 162 10.92 23.18 -4.00
CA SER A 162 10.55 21.83 -3.57
C SER A 162 9.57 21.89 -2.39
N VAL A 163 8.81 20.81 -2.21
CA VAL A 163 7.84 20.69 -1.11
C VAL A 163 8.51 20.86 0.26
N ASP A 164 9.73 20.34 0.43
CA ASP A 164 10.45 20.40 1.69
C ASP A 164 10.99 21.80 1.98
N ILE A 165 11.47 22.51 0.96
CA ILE A 165 11.85 23.93 1.08
C ILE A 165 10.62 24.77 1.44
N CYS A 166 9.48 24.56 0.78
CA CYS A 166 8.23 25.26 1.10
C CYS A 166 7.80 25.06 2.55
N LYS A 167 7.88 23.82 3.08
CA LYS A 167 7.54 23.53 4.49
C LYS A 167 8.45 24.27 5.46
N LYS A 168 9.76 24.25 5.20
CA LYS A 168 10.76 24.94 6.05
C LYS A 168 10.61 26.46 6.01
N LEU A 169 10.37 27.04 4.83
CA LEU A 169 10.09 28.47 4.66
C LEU A 169 8.86 28.89 5.46
N VAL A 170 7.77 28.12 5.37
CA VAL A 170 6.56 28.35 6.15
C VAL A 170 6.84 28.28 7.64
N GLU A 171 7.58 27.28 8.10
CA GLU A 171 7.93 27.14 9.51
C GLU A 171 8.75 28.33 10.02
N ARG A 172 9.72 28.80 9.21
CA ARG A 172 10.55 29.97 9.53
C ARG A 172 9.73 31.26 9.58
N LEU A 173 8.93 31.55 8.54
CA LEU A 173 8.04 32.72 8.49
C LEU A 173 6.97 32.70 9.60
N SER A 174 6.57 31.51 10.06
CA SER A 174 5.68 31.36 11.21
C SER A 174 6.38 31.67 12.53
N LYS A 175 7.66 31.29 12.68
CA LYS A 175 8.49 31.66 13.85
C LYS A 175 8.75 33.16 13.90
N ASP A 176 8.95 33.80 12.75
CA ASP A 176 9.19 35.25 12.64
C ASP A 176 7.90 36.08 12.80
N GLY A 177 6.73 35.44 12.90
CA GLY A 177 5.44 36.10 13.15
C GLY A 177 4.82 36.76 11.92
N GLU A 178 5.36 36.53 10.73
CA GLU A 178 4.90 37.14 9.47
C GLU A 178 3.72 36.41 8.85
N LEU A 179 3.53 35.14 9.21
CA LEU A 179 2.31 34.41 8.90
C LEU A 179 1.27 34.70 9.98
N ASN A 180 0.28 35.53 9.64
CA ASN A 180 -0.85 35.82 10.52
C ASN A 180 -1.55 34.52 10.95
N LYS A 181 -1.56 34.25 12.26
CA LYS A 181 -2.21 33.06 12.87
C LYS A 181 -3.73 33.13 12.87
N GLU A 182 -4.33 34.19 12.34
CA GLU A 182 -5.77 34.29 12.20
C GLU A 182 -6.23 33.38 11.06
N LYS A 183 -6.58 32.14 11.41
CA LYS A 183 -7.32 31.24 10.52
C LYS A 183 -8.50 32.03 9.93
N PRO A 184 -8.60 32.25 8.61
CA PRO A 184 -9.80 32.81 8.03
C PRO A 184 -10.98 31.92 8.42
N LYS A 185 -12.06 32.53 8.87
CA LYS A 185 -13.31 31.84 9.26
C LYS A 185 -13.65 30.84 8.17
N LYS A 186 -13.84 29.57 8.56
CA LYS A 186 -14.28 28.49 7.67
C LYS A 186 -15.42 29.02 6.80
N ILE A 187 -15.16 29.24 5.53
CA ILE A 187 -16.23 29.40 4.56
C ILE A 187 -16.85 28.01 4.47
N ASP A 188 -18.12 27.88 4.84
CA ASP A 188 -18.88 26.64 4.72
C ASP A 188 -18.83 26.18 3.26
N LYS A 189 -17.92 25.25 2.96
CA LYS A 189 -17.77 24.71 1.62
C LYS A 189 -18.95 23.80 1.33
N LYS A 190 -19.76 24.21 0.35
CA LYS A 190 -20.54 23.26 -0.46
C LYS A 190 -19.55 22.23 -0.99
N GLU A 191 -19.74 20.97 -0.58
CA GLU A 191 -18.90 19.84 -0.97
C GLU A 191 -18.63 19.85 -2.47
N SER A 192 -17.38 20.13 -2.84
CA SER A 192 -16.92 19.88 -4.19
C SER A 192 -16.97 18.38 -4.45
N LYS A 193 -17.72 17.96 -5.48
CA LYS A 193 -17.85 16.59 -5.99
C LYS A 193 -16.52 16.07 -6.60
N TYR A 194 -15.42 16.12 -5.87
CA TYR A 194 -14.25 15.34 -6.26
C TYR A 194 -14.51 13.89 -5.89
N VAL A 195 -14.53 13.03 -6.91
CA VAL A 195 -14.57 11.58 -6.75
C VAL A 195 -13.34 11.20 -5.93
N LYS A 196 -13.57 10.87 -4.66
CA LYS A 196 -12.54 10.36 -3.75
C LYS A 196 -11.97 9.10 -4.41
N ILE A 197 -10.79 9.22 -5.02
CA ILE A 197 -10.12 8.07 -5.62
C ILE A 197 -9.76 7.16 -4.45
N SER A 198 -10.45 6.03 -4.34
CA SER A 198 -10.15 5.02 -3.33
C SER A 198 -8.67 4.63 -3.42
N PRO A 199 -7.98 4.43 -2.28
CA PRO A 199 -6.57 4.10 -2.29
C PRO A 199 -6.33 2.84 -3.12
N ILE A 200 -5.31 2.86 -3.98
CA ILE A 200 -4.93 1.71 -4.81
C ILE A 200 -4.57 0.54 -3.89
N THR A 201 -5.45 -0.46 -3.81
CA THR A 201 -5.31 -1.61 -2.90
C THR A 201 -4.48 -2.76 -3.50
N GLY A 202 -4.36 -2.81 -4.83
CA GLY A 202 -3.51 -3.76 -5.54
C GLY A 202 -3.35 -3.42 -7.02
N ILE A 203 -2.37 -4.05 -7.65
CA ILE A 203 -2.04 -3.93 -9.09
C ILE A 203 -2.23 -5.33 -9.70
N THR A 204 -2.94 -5.42 -10.84
CA THR A 204 -3.11 -6.68 -11.58
C THR A 204 -2.37 -6.59 -12.90
N PHE A 205 -1.44 -7.51 -13.14
CA PHE A 205 -0.70 -7.70 -14.38
C PHE A 205 -1.36 -8.82 -15.18
N ILE A 206 -1.52 -8.64 -16.49
CA ILE A 206 -1.97 -9.72 -17.39
C ILE A 206 -0.79 -10.10 -18.27
N ARG A 207 -0.31 -11.35 -18.16
CA ARG A 207 0.77 -11.88 -19.01
C ARG A 207 0.41 -13.28 -19.48
N ASN A 208 0.39 -13.48 -20.80
CA ASN A 208 0.03 -14.76 -21.44
C ASN A 208 -1.34 -15.30 -20.99
N GLY A 209 -2.35 -14.42 -20.91
CA GLY A 209 -3.70 -14.78 -20.44
C GLY A 209 -3.80 -15.07 -18.93
N LYS A 210 -2.69 -15.03 -18.19
CA LYS A 210 -2.68 -15.21 -16.73
C LYS A 210 -2.64 -13.87 -16.01
N LYS A 211 -3.54 -13.68 -15.04
CA LYS A 211 -3.59 -12.51 -14.16
C LYS A 211 -2.67 -12.73 -12.95
N TYR A 212 -1.79 -11.77 -12.66
CA TYR A 212 -0.91 -11.76 -11.49
C TYR A 212 -1.26 -10.52 -10.66
N ARG A 213 -1.65 -10.69 -9.40
CA ARG A 213 -2.07 -9.56 -8.55
C ARG A 213 -1.06 -9.32 -7.43
N ILE A 214 -0.55 -8.11 -7.31
CA ILE A 214 0.40 -7.68 -6.27
C ILE A 214 -0.28 -6.62 -5.40
N GLY A 215 -0.43 -6.88 -4.10
CA GLY A 215 -1.10 -5.97 -3.15
C GLY A 215 -1.70 -6.69 -1.95
N LYS A 216 -2.19 -5.93 -0.95
CA LYS A 216 -2.86 -6.51 0.22
C LYS A 216 -4.13 -7.22 -0.24
N GLY A 217 -4.26 -8.50 0.12
CA GLY A 217 -5.35 -9.39 -0.27
C GLY A 217 -6.74 -8.82 0.04
N LEU A 218 -7.25 -8.05 -0.90
CA LEU A 218 -8.64 -8.14 -1.30
C LEU A 218 -8.57 -9.02 -2.54
N THR A 219 -8.68 -10.34 -2.40
CA THR A 219 -9.46 -11.05 -3.41
C THR A 219 -10.72 -10.23 -3.50
N ASP A 220 -10.92 -9.51 -4.61
CA ASP A 220 -12.26 -9.01 -4.89
C ASP A 220 -13.15 -10.24 -4.66
N PRO A 221 -14.19 -10.20 -3.82
CA PRO A 221 -15.02 -11.37 -3.56
C PRO A 221 -15.52 -12.04 -4.84
N ASN A 222 -15.46 -11.30 -5.95
CA ASN A 222 -15.82 -11.68 -7.30
C ASN A 222 -14.64 -12.22 -8.15
N ASP A 223 -13.39 -12.01 -7.74
CA ASP A 223 -12.18 -12.48 -8.43
C ASP A 223 -11.80 -13.88 -7.90
N ASN A 224 -12.55 -14.87 -8.39
CA ASN A 224 -12.26 -16.28 -8.13
C ASN A 224 -11.08 -16.74 -9.01
N PRO A 225 -9.91 -17.06 -8.44
CA PRO A 225 -8.72 -17.44 -9.22
C PRO A 225 -8.90 -18.77 -9.96
N LEU A 226 -9.92 -19.56 -9.62
CA LEU A 226 -10.26 -20.80 -10.30
C LEU A 226 -11.24 -20.61 -11.46
N ASN A 227 -11.64 -19.37 -11.77
CA ASN A 227 -12.58 -19.07 -12.84
C ASN A 227 -11.91 -19.21 -14.22
N PRO A 228 -12.30 -20.18 -15.06
CA PRO A 228 -11.70 -20.35 -16.38
C PRO A 228 -12.17 -19.31 -17.41
N LEU A 229 -13.21 -18.52 -17.11
CA LEU A 229 -13.87 -17.57 -18.02
C LEU A 229 -13.66 -16.11 -17.60
N HIS A 230 -12.48 -15.76 -17.12
CA HIS A 230 -12.14 -14.37 -16.78
C HIS A 230 -12.33 -13.42 -17.97
N GLY A 231 -12.96 -12.27 -17.74
CA GLY A 231 -13.24 -11.26 -18.76
C GLY A 231 -14.41 -11.60 -19.69
N VAL A 232 -15.03 -12.78 -19.56
CA VAL A 232 -16.18 -13.17 -20.39
C VAL A 232 -17.46 -12.67 -19.72
N PRO A 233 -18.26 -11.82 -20.40
CA PRO A 233 -19.52 -11.34 -19.85
C PRO A 233 -20.58 -12.46 -19.85
N ASP A 234 -21.41 -12.49 -18.82
CA ASP A 234 -22.63 -13.30 -18.76
C ASP A 234 -23.57 -12.83 -19.88
N PRO A 235 -24.01 -13.71 -20.80
CA PRO A 235 -24.77 -13.27 -21.97
C PRO A 235 -26.18 -12.72 -21.67
N LEU A 236 -26.69 -12.82 -20.44
CA LEU A 236 -27.97 -12.23 -20.04
C LEU A 236 -27.81 -10.91 -19.28
N THR A 237 -26.77 -10.79 -18.47
CA THR A 237 -26.57 -9.59 -17.63
C THR A 237 -25.52 -8.62 -18.17
N GLU A 238 -24.73 -9.06 -19.15
CA GLU A 238 -23.60 -8.34 -19.76
C GLU A 238 -22.48 -7.96 -18.76
N LYS A 239 -22.54 -8.50 -17.54
CA LYS A 239 -21.51 -8.32 -16.51
C LYS A 239 -20.49 -9.45 -16.58
N GLU A 240 -19.24 -9.17 -16.24
CA GLU A 240 -18.18 -10.20 -16.17
C GLU A 240 -18.59 -11.35 -15.25
N MET A 241 -18.47 -12.59 -15.72
CA MET A 241 -18.74 -13.77 -14.90
C MET A 241 -17.65 -13.95 -13.86
N CYS A 242 -18.08 -14.14 -12.62
CA CYS A 242 -17.22 -14.29 -11.46
C CYS A 242 -17.16 -15.75 -11.01
N PHE A 243 -18.32 -16.42 -11.06
CA PHE A 243 -18.50 -17.83 -10.72
C PHE A 243 -19.30 -18.52 -11.83
N PRO A 244 -18.69 -18.80 -12.99
CA PRO A 244 -19.40 -19.44 -14.09
C PRO A 244 -19.86 -20.84 -13.67
N MET A 245 -21.12 -21.15 -13.97
CA MET A 245 -21.67 -22.50 -13.82
C MET A 245 -22.28 -22.95 -15.13
N ILE A 246 -22.11 -24.23 -15.44
CA ILE A 246 -22.67 -24.88 -16.61
C ILE A 246 -23.86 -25.76 -16.22
N CYS A 247 -24.95 -25.69 -16.97
CA CYS A 247 -26.09 -26.60 -16.82
C CYS A 247 -25.88 -27.91 -17.61
N PRO A 248 -26.70 -28.96 -17.40
CA PRO A 248 -26.58 -30.22 -18.13
C PRO A 248 -26.75 -30.09 -19.66
N GLN A 249 -27.38 -29.01 -20.13
CA GLN A 249 -27.55 -28.70 -21.56
C GLN A 249 -26.39 -27.86 -22.13
N PHE A 250 -25.31 -27.66 -21.36
CA PHE A 250 -24.08 -26.97 -21.74
C PHE A 250 -24.24 -25.46 -22.02
N TYR A 251 -25.17 -24.80 -21.32
CA TYR A 251 -25.24 -23.34 -21.27
C TYR A 251 -24.51 -22.85 -20.02
N VAL A 252 -23.75 -21.76 -20.17
CA VAL A 252 -22.96 -21.16 -19.10
C VAL A 252 -23.52 -19.79 -18.75
N LEU A 253 -23.73 -19.55 -17.46
CA LEU A 253 -24.09 -18.25 -16.89
C LEU A 253 -23.35 -18.09 -15.55
N ASP A 254 -23.33 -16.87 -15.03
CA ASP A 254 -22.85 -16.66 -13.66
C ASP A 254 -23.79 -17.33 -12.65
N ARG A 255 -23.22 -17.80 -11.53
CA ARG A 255 -23.95 -18.40 -10.41
C ARG A 255 -25.11 -17.52 -9.93
N SER A 256 -24.92 -16.19 -9.89
CA SER A 256 -25.95 -15.25 -9.47
C SER A 256 -27.13 -15.20 -10.45
N THR A 257 -26.83 -15.21 -11.76
CA THR A 257 -27.82 -15.29 -12.83
C THR A 257 -28.62 -16.59 -12.76
N TRP A 258 -27.94 -17.74 -12.60
CA TRP A 258 -28.62 -19.02 -12.42
C TRP A 258 -29.52 -19.05 -11.20
N ALA A 259 -29.04 -18.55 -10.06
CA ALA A 259 -29.82 -18.53 -8.83
C ALA A 259 -31.12 -17.74 -9.02
N LYS A 260 -31.06 -16.58 -9.68
CA LYS A 260 -32.22 -15.75 -10.00
C LYS A 260 -33.20 -16.47 -10.93
N MET A 261 -32.70 -17.12 -11.98
CA MET A 261 -33.54 -17.85 -12.93
C MET A 261 -34.26 -19.04 -12.27
N ILE A 262 -33.56 -19.78 -11.41
CA ILE A 262 -34.14 -20.89 -10.64
C ILE A 262 -35.20 -20.39 -9.66
N SER A 263 -34.93 -19.30 -8.93
CA SER A 263 -35.84 -18.83 -7.88
C SER A 263 -37.07 -18.10 -8.40
N GLU A 264 -36.95 -17.35 -9.50
CA GLU A 264 -38.03 -16.48 -9.99
C GLU A 264 -38.86 -17.14 -11.09
N LYS A 265 -38.21 -17.84 -12.04
CA LYS A 265 -38.87 -18.31 -13.26
C LYS A 265 -39.01 -19.83 -13.33
N HIS A 266 -38.15 -20.59 -12.64
CA HIS A 266 -38.08 -22.05 -12.73
C HIS A 266 -37.93 -22.59 -14.17
N GLU A 267 -37.38 -21.78 -15.07
CA GLU A 267 -37.27 -22.08 -16.51
C GLU A 267 -35.89 -21.74 -17.07
N HIS A 268 -35.42 -22.55 -18.01
CA HIS A 268 -34.16 -22.34 -18.72
C HIS A 268 -34.25 -21.13 -19.66
N PRO A 269 -33.35 -20.13 -19.55
CA PRO A 269 -33.49 -18.85 -20.26
C PRO A 269 -33.46 -18.99 -21.79
N TYR A 270 -32.74 -19.99 -22.30
CA TYR A 270 -32.60 -20.21 -23.75
C TYR A 270 -33.54 -21.28 -24.32
N LEU A 271 -33.94 -22.25 -23.49
CA LEU A 271 -34.66 -23.44 -23.95
C LEU A 271 -36.15 -23.40 -23.56
N ARG A 272 -36.52 -22.53 -22.62
CA ARG A 272 -37.87 -22.43 -22.03
C ARG A 272 -38.38 -23.78 -21.50
N THR A 273 -37.47 -24.65 -21.08
CA THR A 273 -37.77 -25.92 -20.41
C THR A 273 -37.70 -25.72 -18.90
N HIS A 274 -38.37 -26.58 -18.14
CA HIS A 274 -38.27 -26.55 -16.69
C HIS A 274 -36.81 -26.70 -16.26
N MET A 275 -36.35 -25.81 -15.39
CA MET A 275 -35.00 -25.87 -14.87
C MET A 275 -34.95 -26.78 -13.65
N GLY A 276 -33.92 -27.63 -13.59
CA GLY A 276 -33.62 -28.40 -12.39
C GLY A 276 -33.25 -27.52 -11.19
N THR A 277 -32.86 -28.16 -10.11
CA THR A 277 -32.41 -27.47 -8.91
C THR A 277 -30.99 -26.93 -9.08
N LYS A 278 -30.55 -26.07 -8.17
CA LYS A 278 -29.17 -25.56 -8.12
C LYS A 278 -28.12 -26.68 -8.06
N ARG A 279 -28.49 -27.89 -7.61
CA ARG A 279 -27.59 -29.05 -7.53
C ARG A 279 -27.25 -29.64 -8.90
N ASP A 280 -28.07 -29.37 -9.91
CA ASP A 280 -27.88 -29.87 -11.27
C ASP A 280 -26.89 -29.00 -12.07
N LEU A 281 -26.44 -27.88 -11.49
CA LEU A 281 -25.45 -26.99 -12.08
C LEU A 281 -24.04 -27.36 -11.62
N ILE A 282 -23.11 -27.41 -12.56
CA ILE A 282 -21.70 -27.74 -12.31
C ILE A 282 -20.90 -26.43 -12.30
N PRO A 283 -20.17 -26.09 -11.23
CA PRO A 283 -19.23 -24.98 -11.24
C PRO A 283 -18.11 -25.24 -12.27
N LEU A 284 -17.85 -24.29 -13.16
CA LEU A 284 -16.70 -24.36 -14.04
C LEU A 284 -15.46 -23.86 -13.28
N THR A 285 -14.43 -24.70 -13.29
CA THR A 285 -13.13 -24.47 -12.67
C THR A 285 -12.04 -24.73 -13.70
N ILE A 286 -10.82 -24.27 -13.46
CA ILE A 286 -9.67 -24.55 -14.34
C ILE A 286 -9.53 -26.07 -14.60
N ASP A 287 -9.76 -26.91 -13.58
CA ASP A 287 -9.53 -28.36 -13.65
C ASP A 287 -10.53 -29.07 -14.55
N ASN A 288 -11.80 -28.67 -14.54
CA ASN A 288 -12.86 -29.31 -15.33
C ASN A 288 -13.20 -28.58 -16.64
N PHE A 289 -12.69 -27.36 -16.84
CA PHE A 289 -13.07 -26.53 -17.99
C PHE A 289 -12.80 -27.22 -19.33
N ASN A 290 -11.65 -27.90 -19.46
CA ASN A 290 -11.28 -28.61 -20.69
C ASN A 290 -12.29 -29.71 -21.08
N GLU A 291 -13.02 -30.31 -20.13
CA GLU A 291 -14.04 -31.32 -20.43
C GLU A 291 -15.30 -30.72 -21.09
N TYR A 292 -15.56 -29.44 -20.81
CA TYR A 292 -16.77 -28.75 -21.21
C TYR A 292 -16.55 -27.71 -22.31
N LYS A 293 -15.33 -27.21 -22.50
CA LYS A 293 -15.04 -26.07 -23.39
C LYS A 293 -15.64 -26.23 -24.79
N ASP A 294 -15.55 -27.43 -25.38
CA ASP A 294 -16.04 -27.70 -26.73
C ASP A 294 -17.57 -27.96 -26.79
N LYS A 295 -18.22 -28.12 -25.63
CA LYS A 295 -19.66 -28.37 -25.50
C LYS A 295 -20.45 -27.10 -25.22
N ILE A 296 -19.80 -26.02 -24.75
CA ILE A 296 -20.44 -24.76 -24.37
C ILE A 296 -21.18 -24.16 -25.58
N ARG A 297 -22.47 -23.85 -25.42
CA ARG A 297 -23.36 -23.47 -26.55
C ARG A 297 -23.61 -21.99 -26.72
N ASN A 298 -23.48 -21.19 -25.65
CA ASN A 298 -23.94 -19.81 -25.61
C ASN A 298 -22.83 -18.77 -25.47
N ILE A 299 -21.57 -19.20 -25.58
CA ILE A 299 -20.40 -18.32 -25.50
C ILE A 299 -19.46 -18.70 -26.64
N ASP A 300 -19.03 -17.71 -27.40
CA ASP A 300 -17.97 -17.87 -28.41
C ASP A 300 -16.60 -17.76 -27.73
N LEU A 301 -16.01 -18.91 -27.39
CA LEU A 301 -14.72 -18.98 -26.68
C LEU A 301 -13.52 -18.54 -27.55
N GLU A 302 -13.63 -18.60 -28.88
CA GLU A 302 -12.54 -18.18 -29.78
C GLU A 302 -12.30 -16.69 -29.69
N LYS A 303 -13.40 -15.91 -29.62
CA LYS A 303 -13.36 -14.46 -29.42
C LYS A 303 -12.56 -14.05 -28.17
N TYR A 304 -12.48 -14.90 -27.17
CA TYR A 304 -11.77 -14.65 -25.91
C TYR A 304 -10.42 -15.38 -25.80
N GLY A 305 -9.97 -16.09 -26.87
CA GLY A 305 -8.71 -16.82 -26.88
C GLY A 305 -8.69 -18.03 -25.94
N LEU A 306 -9.84 -18.66 -25.70
CA LEU A 306 -10.00 -19.78 -24.76
C LEU A 306 -10.16 -21.14 -25.44
N LYS A 307 -9.97 -21.22 -26.76
CA LYS A 307 -10.16 -22.45 -27.55
C LYS A 307 -8.83 -23.08 -27.95
#